data_AF-A0A4Q3VZW4-F1
#
_entry.id   AF-A0A4Q3VZW4-F1
#
_cell.length_a   1.000
_cell.length_b   1.000
_cell.length_c   1.000
_cell.angle_alpha   90.00
_cell.angle_beta   90.00
_cell.angle_gamma   90.00
#
_symmetry.space_group_name_H-M   'P 1'
#
loop_
_entity.id
_entity.type
_entity.pdbx_description
1 polymer ?
#
loop_
_entity_poly.entity_id
_entity_poly.type
_entity_poly.pdbx_seq_one_letter_code
_entity_poly.pdbx_strand_id
1 'polypeptide(L)'
;MAVIGALLVFGAVANRAANRFGVPSLLAFIAVGMLAGSDGPGGIYFNDPHLAEIIGTVALAMILFSGGLDAEWGHIRPVVRPGLSLATIGVVI
;
A
#
# COMPACT_ATOMS: atom_id res chain seq x y z
N MET A 1 -14.75 -1.79 15.13
CA MET A 1 -14.07 -0.49 15.35
C MET A 1 -12.75 -0.64 16.10
N ALA A 2 -12.72 -1.16 17.33
CA ALA A 2 -11.48 -1.27 18.12
C ALA A 2 -10.36 -2.10 17.46
N VAL A 3 -10.69 -3.23 16.83
CA VAL A 3 -9.71 -4.09 16.12
C VAL A 3 -9.07 -3.37 14.92
N ILE A 4 -9.88 -2.64 14.14
CA ILE A 4 -9.41 -1.87 12.98
C ILE A 4 -8.51 -0.73 13.46
N GLY A 5 -8.92 0.01 14.50
CA GLY A 5 -8.10 1.07 15.08
C GLY A 5 -6.76 0.56 15.61
N ALA A 6 -6.76 -0.59 16.30
CA ALA A 6 -5.53 -1.23 16.78
C ALA A 6 -4.62 -1.62 15.61
N LEU A 7 -5.15 -2.24 14.56
CA LEU A 7 -4.40 -2.60 13.35
C LEU A 7 -3.76 -1.40 12.67
N LEU A 8 -4.50 -0.28 12.54
CA LEU A 8 -3.97 0.96 11.96
C LEU A 8 -2.85 1.56 12.82
N VAL A 9 -3.01 1.57 14.14
CA VAL A 9 -1.96 2.05 15.07
C VAL A 9 -0.72 1.17 15.01
N PHE A 10 -0.88 -0.16 15.04
CA PHE A 10 0.24 -1.08 14.89
C PHE A 10 0.95 -0.91 13.55
N GLY A 11 0.21 -0.76 12.46
CA GLY A 11 0.77 -0.47 11.14
C GLY A 11 1.56 0.85 11.11
N ALA A 12 1.02 1.92 11.71
CA ALA A 12 1.70 3.21 11.79
C ALA A 12 3.00 3.15 12.62
N VAL A 13 2.98 2.45 13.76
CA VAL A 13 4.17 2.23 14.60
C VAL A 13 5.20 1.39 13.86
N ALA A 14 4.77 0.32 13.19
CA ALA A 14 5.64 -0.55 12.40
C ALA A 14 6.27 0.20 11.22
N ASN A 15 5.52 1.05 10.52
CA ASN A 15 6.05 1.92 9.47
C ASN A 15 7.15 2.85 10.01
N ARG A 16 6.88 3.51 11.14
CA ARG A 16 7.85 4.41 11.78
C ARG A 16 9.11 3.67 12.25
N ALA A 17 8.95 2.45 12.75
CA ALA A 17 10.07 1.57 13.10
C ALA A 17 10.86 1.14 11.86
N ALA A 18 10.19 0.72 10.78
CA ALA A 18 10.83 0.30 9.53
C ALA A 18 11.71 1.41 8.93
N ASN A 19 11.21 2.64 8.91
CA ASN A 19 11.97 3.81 8.48
C ASN A 19 13.21 4.07 9.35
N ARG A 20 13.16 3.74 10.65
CA ARG A 20 14.31 3.89 11.56
C ARG A 20 15.35 2.79 11.39
N PHE A 21 14.93 1.56 11.08
CA PHE A 21 15.81 0.41 10.88
C PHE A 21 16.29 0.27 9.42
N GLY A 22 15.86 1.16 8.51
CA GLY A 22 16.25 1.14 7.09
C GLY A 22 15.61 0.00 6.28
N VAL A 23 14.56 -0.62 6.81
CA VAL A 23 13.85 -1.74 6.17
C VAL A 23 12.71 -1.18 5.31
N PRO A 24 12.42 -1.74 4.12
CA PRO A 24 11.26 -1.34 3.32
C PRO A 24 9.97 -1.37 4.14
N SER A 25 9.28 -0.24 4.22
CA SER A 25 8.04 -0.07 4.99
C SER A 25 6.94 -1.05 4.56
N LEU A 26 6.93 -1.42 3.28
CA LEU A 26 6.03 -2.43 2.72
C LEU A 26 6.18 -3.78 3.44
N LEU A 27 7.42 -4.24 3.68
CA LEU A 27 7.67 -5.52 4.36
C LEU A 27 7.14 -5.49 5.80
N ALA A 28 7.27 -4.35 6.47
CA ALA A 28 6.74 -4.19 7.83
C ALA A 28 5.21 -4.27 7.86
N PHE A 29 4.51 -3.63 6.93
CA PHE A 29 3.05 -3.75 6.82
C PHE A 29 2.60 -5.18 6.50
N ILE A 30 3.29 -5.87 5.59
CA ILE A 30 3.02 -7.28 5.28
C ILE A 30 3.20 -8.15 6.53
N ALA A 31 4.29 -7.95 7.28
CA ALA A 31 4.54 -8.68 8.53
C ALA A 31 3.45 -8.44 9.58
N VAL A 32 3.04 -7.20 9.80
CA VAL A 32 1.93 -6.89 10.73
C VAL A 32 0.64 -7.58 10.29
N GLY A 33 0.31 -7.55 8.99
CA GLY A 33 -0.87 -8.22 8.45
C GLY A 33 -0.82 -9.74 8.63
N MET A 34 0.32 -10.37 8.31
CA MET A 34 0.50 -11.82 8.50
C MET A 34 0.43 -12.23 9.98
N LEU A 35 1.04 -11.44 10.88
CA LEU A 35 0.98 -11.71 12.32
C LEU A 35 -0.43 -11.54 12.88
N ALA A 36 -1.20 -10.60 12.35
CA ALA A 36 -2.56 -10.37 12.77
C ALA A 36 -3.56 -11.39 12.19
N GLY A 37 -3.28 -11.93 11.00
CA GLY A 37 -4.14 -12.86 10.28
C GLY A 37 -4.39 -14.20 10.99
N SER A 38 -5.22 -15.05 10.38
CA SER A 38 -5.66 -16.32 10.93
C SER A 38 -4.53 -17.30 11.24
N ASP A 39 -3.49 -17.30 10.40
CA ASP A 39 -2.31 -18.17 10.55
C ASP A 39 -1.23 -17.55 11.45
N GLY A 40 -1.43 -16.30 11.86
CA GLY A 40 -0.54 -15.57 12.76
C GLY A 40 -1.00 -15.64 14.23
N PRO A 41 -0.16 -15.16 15.17
CA PRO A 41 -0.50 -15.11 16.60
C PRO A 41 -1.73 -14.25 16.92
N GLY A 42 -2.15 -13.36 16.02
CA GLY A 42 -3.35 -12.52 16.19
C GLY A 42 -4.66 -13.25 15.95
N GLY A 43 -4.68 -14.36 15.20
CA GLY A 43 -5.85 -15.21 15.00
C GLY A 43 -7.06 -14.50 14.38
N ILE A 44 -6.88 -13.38 13.68
CA ILE A 44 -8.00 -12.63 13.08
C ILE A 44 -8.45 -13.38 11.83
N TYR A 45 -9.56 -14.08 11.94
CA TYR A 45 -10.20 -14.74 10.81
C TYR A 45 -10.84 -13.71 9.88
N PHE A 46 -10.39 -13.68 8.63
CA PHE A 46 -10.88 -12.79 7.60
C PHE A 46 -11.20 -13.60 6.34
N ASN A 47 -12.49 -13.69 5.99
CA ASN A 47 -12.96 -14.39 4.80
C ASN A 47 -14.07 -13.59 4.11
N ASP A 48 -13.76 -12.33 3.80
CA ASP A 48 -14.67 -11.44 3.06
C ASP A 48 -13.93 -10.78 1.89
N PRO A 49 -13.94 -11.43 0.71
CA PRO A 49 -13.31 -10.87 -0.49
C PRO A 49 -13.90 -9.53 -0.91
N HIS A 50 -15.21 -9.32 -0.70
CA HIS A 50 -15.90 -8.09 -1.10
C HIS A 50 -15.47 -6.91 -0.23
N LEU A 51 -15.32 -7.13 1.09
CA LEU A 51 -14.78 -6.11 1.98
C LEU A 51 -13.32 -5.78 1.65
N ALA A 52 -12.50 -6.78 1.32
CA ALA A 52 -11.11 -6.57 0.89
C ALA A 52 -11.04 -5.77 -0.42
N GLU A 53 -11.91 -6.08 -1.39
CA GLU A 53 -11.99 -5.36 -2.66
C GLU A 53 -12.37 -3.90 -2.45
N ILE A 54 -13.37 -3.60 -1.63
CA ILE A 54 -13.79 -2.22 -1.34
C ILE A 54 -12.62 -1.45 -0.69
N ILE A 55 -12.01 -2.00 0.35
CA ILE A 55 -10.91 -1.34 1.06
C ILE A 55 -9.73 -1.14 0.11
N GLY A 56 -9.37 -2.16 -0.67
CA GLY A 56 -8.28 -2.11 -1.64
C GLY A 56 -8.53 -1.08 -2.74
N THR A 57 -9.75 -1.02 -3.28
CA THR A 57 -10.12 -0.07 -4.33
C THR A 57 -10.10 1.36 -3.82
N VAL A 58 -10.67 1.62 -2.64
CA VAL A 58 -10.64 2.95 -2.01
C VAL A 58 -9.21 3.37 -1.69
N ALA A 59 -8.40 2.46 -1.15
CA ALA A 59 -6.99 2.73 -0.87
C ALA A 59 -6.21 3.02 -2.15
N LEU A 60 -6.37 2.22 -3.20
CA LEU A 60 -5.72 2.40 -4.49
C LEU A 60 -6.10 3.74 -5.14
N ALA A 61 -7.39 4.10 -5.10
CA ALA A 61 -7.86 5.38 -5.60
C ALA A 61 -7.20 6.55 -4.85
N MET A 62 -7.09 6.48 -3.52
CA MET A 62 -6.40 7.51 -2.71
C MET A 62 -4.90 7.56 -2.99
N ILE A 63 -4.22 6.42 -3.13
CA ILE A 63 -2.79 6.35 -3.46
C ILE A 63 -2.54 6.99 -4.82
N LEU A 64 -3.31 6.62 -5.84
CA LEU A 64 -3.15 7.15 -7.20
C LEU A 64 -3.51 8.65 -7.25
N PHE A 65 -4.54 9.07 -6.52
CA PHE A 65 -4.93 10.47 -6.42
C PHE A 65 -3.83 11.32 -5.77
N SER A 66 -3.31 10.89 -4.61
CA SER A 66 -2.21 11.60 -3.94
C SER A 66 -0.97 11.65 -4.83
N GLY A 67 -0.55 10.52 -5.39
CA GLY A 67 0.62 10.47 -6.27
C GLY A 67 0.47 11.30 -7.54
N GLY A 68 -0.77 11.45 -8.04
CA GLY A 68 -1.09 12.31 -9.18
C GLY A 68 -1.12 13.81 -8.83
N LEU A 69 -1.55 14.17 -7.63
CA LEU A 69 -1.55 15.57 -7.15
C LEU A 69 -0.13 16.09 -6.87
N ASP A 70 0.75 15.25 -6.33
CA ASP A 70 2.16 15.58 -6.07
C ASP A 70 2.99 15.67 -7.38
N ALA A 71 2.39 15.29 -8.51
CA ALA A 71 3.04 15.17 -9.80
C ALA A 71 3.17 16.54 -10.49
N GLU A 72 4.31 17.21 -10.31
CA GLU A 72 4.57 18.49 -10.96
C GLU A 72 4.72 18.36 -12.49
N TRP A 73 3.85 19.04 -13.24
CA TRP A 73 3.84 18.98 -14.70
C TRP A 73 5.18 19.37 -15.36
N GLY A 74 5.93 20.28 -14.73
CA GLY A 74 7.26 20.70 -15.20
C GLY A 74 8.28 19.56 -15.21
N HIS A 75 8.24 18.67 -14.22
CA HIS A 75 9.14 17.52 -14.10
C HIS A 75 8.69 16.32 -14.95
N ILE A 76 7.38 16.17 -15.16
CA ILE A 76 6.82 15.03 -15.89
C ILE A 76 6.90 15.21 -17.39
N ARG A 77 6.61 16.42 -17.90
CA ARG A 77 6.52 16.72 -19.33
C ARG A 77 7.71 16.19 -20.16
N PRO A 78 8.99 16.31 -19.72
CA PRO A 78 10.13 15.79 -20.48
C PRO A 78 10.18 14.26 -20.61
N VAL A 79 9.56 13.53 -19.67
CA VAL A 79 9.65 12.05 -19.58
C VAL A 79 8.36 11.33 -19.97
N VAL A 80 7.34 12.04 -20.44
CA VAL A 80 6.05 11.45 -20.85
C VAL A 80 6.21 10.37 -21.91
N ARG A 81 7.07 10.57 -22.91
CA ARG A 81 7.31 9.59 -23.99
C ARG A 81 7.88 8.26 -23.48
N PRO A 82 9.04 8.23 -22.77
CA PRO A 82 9.54 6.98 -22.20
C PRO A 82 8.58 6.41 -21.16
N GLY A 83 7.91 7.24 -20.35
CA GLY A 83 6.90 6.80 -19.39
C GLY A 83 5.73 6.04 -20.05
N LEU A 84 5.19 6.56 -21.15
CA LEU A 84 4.14 5.90 -21.93
C LEU A 84 4.60 4.57 -22.51
N SER A 85 5.84 4.48 -23.02
CA SER A 85 6.38 3.21 -23.53
C SER A 85 6.53 2.17 -22.43
N LEU A 86 7.01 2.56 -21.24
CA LEU A 86 7.16 1.65 -20.10
C LEU A 86 5.80 1.16 -19.59
N ALA A 87 4.79 2.05 -19.53
CA ALA A 87 3.45 1.71 -19.08
C ALA A 87 2.66 0.84 -20.07
N THR A 88 2.99 0.87 -21.36
CA THR A 88 2.31 0.08 -22.41
C THR A 88 3.14 -1.13 -22.82
N ILE A 89 4.25 -0.90 -23.52
CA ILE A 89 5.12 -1.95 -24.06
C ILE A 89 5.78 -2.73 -22.92
N GLY A 90 6.23 -2.06 -21.86
CA GLY A 90 6.90 -2.70 -20.72
C GLY A 90 6.00 -3.58 -19.84
N VAL A 91 4.67 -3.47 -19.98
CA VAL A 91 3.71 -4.33 -19.27
C VAL A 91 3.20 -5.46 -20.16
N VAL A 92 3.11 -5.22 -21.47
CA VAL A 92 2.63 -6.20 -22.45
C VAL A 92 3.66 -7.31 -22.74
N ILE A 93 4.95 -6.97 -22.72
CA ILE A 93 6.07 -7.91 -22.94
C ILE A 93 6.58 -8.40 -21.59
#